data_AF-A0A662F3H7-F1
#
_entry.id   AF-A0A662F3H7-F1
#
_cell.length_a   1.000
_cell.length_b   1.000
_cell.length_c   1.000
_cell.angle_alpha   90.00
_cell.angle_beta   90.00
_cell.angle_gamma   90.00
#
_symmetry.space_group_name_H-M   'P 1'
#
loop_
_entity.id
_entity.type
_entity.pdbx_description
1 polymer ?
#
loop_
_entity_poly.entity_id
_entity_poly.type
_entity_poly.pdbx_seq_one_letter_code
_entity_poly.pdbx_strand_id
1 'polypeptide(L)'
;MMNAPYPTAICVLIIFVLVGSTVPAFAAGDRIVPVCFDSGTRVVREVAETLSGEGRGILECYPPGSRAFLWFLSLFPERFRIGGIEWGMSLSLGVPESKLTGFDISSLFEWCIAQYPRTAGRYQAIVIGSPNGAVAHIACLLHAPFLTTSFALAIRHPPIDPDDIDAYAAAGGKLAAEILEKSGASSIEVIDHYDPIHDRPLVKYVNFLRLKLLELPAVYEGFILENLAPGGMIVLVDCTYSWLQYTVGERSYLQVGGLGAVSPEEYLERYNLDLPLEERRESEWGCPEEFAASVRDFADENGIEVLEIKYERP
;
A
#
# COMPACT_ATOMS: atom_id res chain seq x y z
N MET A 1 -27.79 -51.52 25.26
CA MET A 1 -28.23 -50.10 25.35
C MET A 1 -26.98 -49.22 25.20
N MET A 2 -27.18 -47.96 24.77
CA MET A 2 -26.46 -46.72 25.14
C MET A 2 -25.11 -46.83 25.90
N ASN A 3 -24.05 -46.07 25.60
CA ASN A 3 -23.84 -44.95 24.65
C ASN A 3 -22.31 -44.76 24.37
N ALA A 4 -21.99 -43.96 23.35
CA ALA A 4 -20.70 -43.25 23.13
C ALA A 4 -20.97 -41.72 23.19
N PRO A 5 -20.05 -40.78 22.87
CA PRO A 5 -18.60 -40.81 22.61
C PRO A 5 -17.83 -40.08 23.77
N TYR A 6 -16.66 -39.40 23.72
CA TYR A 6 -15.74 -38.86 22.68
C TYR A 6 -14.26 -38.94 23.14
N PRO A 7 -13.27 -38.86 22.22
CA PRO A 7 -11.84 -38.80 22.55
C PRO A 7 -11.28 -37.37 22.63
N THR A 8 -10.56 -37.03 23.71
CA THR A 8 -10.02 -35.67 23.98
C THR A 8 -8.81 -35.27 23.13
N ALA A 9 -8.23 -36.17 22.32
CA ALA A 9 -6.92 -35.97 21.68
C ALA A 9 -6.95 -35.27 20.30
N ILE A 10 -8.11 -35.19 19.64
CA ILE A 10 -8.16 -34.83 18.20
C ILE A 10 -8.10 -33.31 17.96
N CYS A 11 -8.64 -32.48 18.87
CA CYS A 11 -8.73 -31.03 18.64
C CYS A 11 -7.37 -30.31 18.63
N VAL A 12 -6.39 -30.77 19.42
CA VAL A 12 -5.06 -30.14 19.48
C VAL A 12 -4.26 -30.40 18.20
N LEU A 13 -4.43 -31.58 17.59
CA LEU A 13 -3.67 -31.96 16.39
C LEU A 13 -4.14 -31.20 15.14
N ILE A 14 -5.45 -30.91 15.02
CA ILE A 14 -6.01 -30.16 13.89
C ILE A 14 -5.48 -28.72 13.84
N ILE A 15 -5.26 -28.08 15.00
CA ILE A 15 -4.66 -26.74 15.08
C ILE A 15 -3.24 -26.74 14.51
N PHE A 16 -2.41 -27.75 14.84
CA PHE A 16 -1.07 -27.87 14.27
C PHE A 16 -1.06 -28.22 12.77
N VAL A 17 -2.00 -29.04 12.30
CA VAL A 17 -2.11 -29.41 10.87
C VAL A 17 -2.57 -28.25 9.98
N LEU A 18 -3.23 -27.23 10.53
CA LEU A 18 -3.54 -25.97 9.82
C LEU A 18 -2.40 -24.93 9.85
N VAL A 19 -1.35 -25.16 10.64
CA VAL A 19 -0.19 -24.24 10.76
C VAL A 19 1.07 -24.83 10.11
N GLY A 20 1.15 -26.15 9.96
CA GLY A 20 2.21 -26.81 9.19
C GLY A 20 1.97 -26.78 7.67
N SER A 21 3.02 -26.43 6.90
CA SER A 21 3.12 -26.57 5.43
C SER A 21 2.45 -25.55 4.50
N THR A 22 2.19 -24.31 4.95
CA THR A 22 2.28 -23.13 4.07
C THR A 22 3.06 -22.01 4.73
N VAL A 23 4.06 -21.46 4.02
CA VAL A 23 4.66 -20.17 4.38
C VAL A 23 3.57 -19.10 4.33
N PRO A 24 3.51 -18.13 5.27
CA PRO A 24 2.50 -17.07 5.19
C PRO A 24 2.64 -16.31 3.86
N ALA A 25 1.51 -16.01 3.20
CA ALA A 25 1.51 -15.23 1.97
C ALA A 25 2.08 -13.79 2.13
N PHE A 26 2.22 -13.33 3.38
CA PHE A 26 2.86 -12.07 3.77
C PHE A 26 4.34 -12.20 4.20
N ALA A 27 4.93 -13.41 4.15
CA ALA A 27 6.28 -13.68 4.66
C ALA A 27 7.07 -14.69 3.80
N ALA A 28 6.76 -14.78 2.50
CA ALA A 28 7.36 -15.74 1.57
C ALA A 28 8.55 -15.20 0.76
N GLY A 29 9.05 -14.00 1.09
CA GLY A 29 10.23 -13.40 0.49
C GLY A 29 11.09 -12.65 1.51
N ASP A 30 12.38 -12.51 1.22
CA ASP A 30 13.29 -11.68 2.04
C ASP A 30 13.19 -10.18 1.75
N ARG A 31 12.43 -9.80 0.71
CA ARG A 31 12.18 -8.40 0.31
C ARG A 31 10.90 -7.88 0.94
N ILE A 32 10.87 -6.59 1.26
CA ILE A 32 9.63 -5.84 1.52
C ILE A 32 8.90 -5.67 0.18
N VAL A 33 7.57 -5.72 0.21
CA VAL A 33 6.70 -5.50 -0.95
C VAL A 33 5.52 -4.58 -0.57
N PRO A 34 4.88 -3.90 -1.54
CA PRO A 34 3.72 -3.06 -1.26
C PRO A 34 2.55 -3.85 -0.64
N VAL A 35 1.77 -3.16 0.19
CA VAL A 35 0.61 -3.74 0.89
C VAL A 35 -0.44 -4.18 -0.12
N CYS A 36 -0.73 -5.48 -0.19
CA CYS A 36 -1.58 -6.07 -1.24
C CYS A 36 -3.03 -5.55 -1.35
N PHE A 37 -3.49 -4.73 -0.39
CA PHE A 37 -4.81 -4.09 -0.35
C PHE A 37 -4.79 -2.55 -0.45
N ASP A 38 -3.60 -1.93 -0.53
CA ASP A 38 -3.46 -0.49 -0.81
C ASP A 38 -3.93 -0.15 -2.23
N SER A 39 -4.50 1.04 -2.45
CA SER A 39 -5.10 1.41 -3.73
C SER A 39 -4.09 1.44 -4.88
N GLY A 40 -2.89 1.97 -4.67
CA GLY A 40 -1.79 1.91 -5.66
C GLY A 40 -1.51 0.48 -6.08
N THR A 41 -1.32 -0.38 -5.08
CA THR A 41 -1.07 -1.81 -5.24
C THR A 41 -2.24 -2.56 -5.90
N ARG A 42 -3.50 -2.18 -5.65
CA ARG A 42 -4.67 -2.74 -6.36
C ARG A 42 -4.70 -2.28 -7.81
N VAL A 43 -4.63 -0.98 -8.10
CA VAL A 43 -4.75 -0.47 -9.48
C VAL A 43 -3.68 -1.09 -10.39
N VAL A 44 -2.42 -1.18 -9.94
CA VAL A 44 -1.35 -1.85 -10.71
C VAL A 44 -1.72 -3.31 -11.03
N ARG A 45 -2.27 -4.06 -10.07
CA ARG A 45 -2.61 -5.49 -10.24
C ARG A 45 -3.85 -5.72 -11.09
N GLU A 46 -4.95 -5.02 -10.84
CA GLU A 46 -6.20 -5.15 -11.61
C GLU A 46 -5.97 -4.80 -13.10
N VAL A 47 -5.14 -3.79 -13.36
CA VAL A 47 -4.72 -3.43 -14.73
C VAL A 47 -3.82 -4.51 -15.33
N ALA A 48 -2.79 -4.98 -14.61
CA ALA A 48 -1.90 -6.04 -15.10
C ALA A 48 -2.64 -7.36 -15.41
N GLU A 49 -3.62 -7.73 -14.57
CA GLU A 49 -4.46 -8.91 -14.75
C GLU A 49 -5.45 -8.76 -15.91
N THR A 50 -5.94 -7.54 -16.16
CA THR A 50 -6.74 -7.24 -17.35
C THR A 50 -5.90 -7.29 -18.64
N LEU A 51 -4.63 -6.85 -18.59
CA LEU A 51 -3.71 -6.88 -19.72
C LEU A 51 -3.16 -8.29 -20.04
N SER A 52 -3.01 -9.16 -19.04
CA SER A 52 -2.64 -10.56 -19.23
C SER A 52 -3.82 -11.48 -19.58
N GLY A 53 -5.03 -11.11 -19.15
CA GLY A 53 -6.22 -11.97 -19.18
C GLY A 53 -6.27 -13.00 -18.04
N GLU A 54 -5.31 -12.98 -17.11
CA GLU A 54 -5.20 -13.91 -15.98
C GLU A 54 -5.74 -13.30 -14.68
N GLY A 55 -7.04 -12.98 -14.67
CA GLY A 55 -7.74 -12.42 -13.51
C GLY A 55 -7.67 -13.29 -12.25
N ARG A 56 -7.31 -12.68 -11.12
CA ARG A 56 -7.29 -13.28 -9.79
C ARG A 56 -8.51 -12.83 -8.98
N GLY A 57 -8.90 -13.63 -8.00
CA GLY A 57 -10.03 -13.28 -7.14
C GLY A 57 -9.58 -12.35 -6.01
N ILE A 58 -10.40 -11.36 -5.64
CA ILE A 58 -10.20 -10.41 -4.51
C ILE A 58 -9.75 -11.04 -3.17
N LEU A 59 -9.91 -12.36 -3.00
CA LEU A 59 -9.41 -13.11 -1.85
C LEU A 59 -7.91 -13.42 -1.89
N GLU A 60 -7.19 -13.07 -2.97
CA GLU A 60 -5.74 -13.28 -3.11
C GLU A 60 -4.89 -12.57 -2.06
N CYS A 61 -5.42 -11.50 -1.46
CA CYS A 61 -4.80 -10.75 -0.37
C CYS A 61 -4.84 -11.52 0.98
N TYR A 62 -5.59 -12.62 1.07
CA TYR A 62 -5.70 -13.40 2.30
C TYR A 62 -4.81 -14.66 2.26
N PRO A 63 -4.22 -15.07 3.40
CA PRO A 63 -3.46 -16.30 3.48
C PRO A 63 -4.25 -17.55 3.01
N PRO A 64 -3.55 -18.56 2.45
CA PRO A 64 -4.14 -19.87 2.20
C PRO A 64 -4.85 -20.40 3.45
N GLY A 65 -6.08 -20.87 3.27
CA GLY A 65 -6.91 -21.37 4.38
C GLY A 65 -7.69 -20.32 5.18
N SER A 66 -7.49 -19.01 4.98
CA SER A 66 -8.22 -17.96 5.73
C SER A 66 -9.74 -18.09 5.64
N ARG A 67 -10.29 -18.54 4.50
CA ARG A 67 -11.74 -18.84 4.37
C ARG A 67 -12.20 -19.95 5.32
N ALA A 68 -11.38 -20.98 5.53
CA ALA A 68 -11.69 -22.08 6.46
C ALA A 68 -11.50 -21.64 7.92
N PHE A 69 -10.48 -20.82 8.21
CA PHE A 69 -10.25 -20.22 9.52
C PHE A 69 -11.41 -19.29 9.94
N LEU A 70 -11.83 -18.36 9.08
CA LEU A 70 -12.96 -17.46 9.33
C LEU A 70 -14.28 -18.23 9.44
N TRP A 71 -14.49 -19.28 8.64
CA TRP A 71 -15.64 -20.18 8.80
C TRP A 71 -15.62 -20.90 10.16
N PHE A 72 -14.48 -21.42 10.59
CA PHE A 72 -14.34 -22.05 11.90
C PHE A 72 -14.60 -21.06 13.04
N LEU A 73 -14.02 -19.85 12.99
CA LEU A 73 -14.28 -18.78 13.94
C LEU A 73 -15.77 -18.40 13.99
N SER A 74 -16.49 -18.41 12.85
CA SER A 74 -17.91 -18.05 12.79
C SER A 74 -18.82 -18.89 13.72
N LEU A 75 -18.36 -20.07 14.14
CA LEU A 75 -19.05 -20.96 15.07
C LEU A 75 -18.97 -20.52 16.54
N PHE A 76 -18.13 -19.52 16.88
CA PHE A 76 -17.83 -19.13 18.26
C PHE A 76 -18.51 -17.80 18.68
N PRO A 77 -18.78 -17.62 19.99
CA PRO A 77 -19.17 -16.33 20.55
C PRO A 77 -18.20 -15.20 20.18
N GLU A 78 -18.76 -14.00 20.01
CA GLU A 78 -18.10 -12.80 19.49
C GLU A 78 -16.71 -12.50 20.08
N ARG A 79 -16.56 -12.55 21.41
CA ARG A 79 -15.27 -12.34 22.09
C ARG A 79 -14.13 -13.25 21.59
N PHE A 80 -14.46 -14.48 21.18
CA PHE A 80 -13.48 -15.43 20.64
C PHE A 80 -13.25 -15.22 19.14
N ARG A 81 -14.24 -14.68 18.41
CA ARG A 81 -14.07 -14.25 17.01
C ARG A 81 -13.12 -13.06 16.92
N ILE A 82 -13.35 -12.03 17.74
CA ILE A 82 -12.49 -10.84 17.83
C ILE A 82 -11.06 -11.24 18.24
N GLY A 83 -10.89 -11.91 19.39
CA GLY A 83 -9.56 -12.32 19.85
C GLY A 83 -8.82 -13.28 18.91
N GLY A 84 -9.55 -14.13 18.17
CA GLY A 84 -8.97 -14.99 17.13
C GLY A 84 -8.50 -14.22 15.90
N ILE A 85 -9.23 -13.18 15.50
CA ILE A 85 -8.85 -12.26 14.41
C ILE A 85 -7.65 -11.41 14.84
N GLU A 86 -7.69 -10.77 16.01
CA GLU A 86 -6.58 -9.98 16.57
C GLU A 86 -5.28 -10.79 16.68
N TRP A 87 -5.36 -12.01 17.19
CA TRP A 87 -4.22 -12.94 17.25
C TRP A 87 -3.67 -13.24 15.85
N GLY A 88 -4.52 -13.58 14.89
CA GLY A 88 -4.11 -13.81 13.51
C GLY A 88 -3.42 -12.59 12.89
N MET A 89 -4.00 -11.40 13.08
CA MET A 89 -3.46 -10.13 12.60
C MET A 89 -2.08 -9.82 13.19
N SER A 90 -1.89 -10.00 14.51
CA SER A 90 -0.58 -9.82 15.16
C SER A 90 0.55 -10.70 14.59
N LEU A 91 0.18 -11.82 13.94
CA LEU A 91 1.11 -12.76 13.30
C LEU A 91 1.28 -12.51 11.80
N SER A 92 0.23 -12.10 11.07
CA SER A 92 0.24 -11.98 9.60
C SER A 92 0.29 -10.56 9.04
N LEU A 93 -0.06 -9.53 9.81
CA LEU A 93 -0.13 -8.15 9.32
C LEU A 93 1.27 -7.50 9.30
N GLY A 94 1.64 -6.95 8.14
CA GLY A 94 2.92 -6.27 7.93
C GLY A 94 4.16 -7.15 8.02
N VAL A 95 5.28 -6.60 7.55
CA VAL A 95 6.62 -7.20 7.66
C VAL A 95 7.27 -6.78 8.98
N PRO A 96 8.11 -7.62 9.61
CA PRO A 96 8.84 -7.21 10.81
C PRO A 96 9.92 -6.18 10.46
N GLU A 97 10.17 -5.23 11.39
CA GLU A 97 11.18 -4.16 11.27
C GLU A 97 12.54 -4.66 10.71
N SER A 98 13.00 -5.85 11.13
CA SER A 98 14.27 -6.43 10.69
C SER A 98 14.39 -6.75 9.19
N LYS A 99 13.31 -6.62 8.40
CA LYS A 99 13.40 -6.64 6.93
C LYS A 99 13.85 -5.30 6.32
N LEU A 100 13.72 -4.17 7.04
CA LEU A 100 14.21 -2.87 6.57
C LEU A 100 15.72 -2.86 6.36
N THR A 101 16.47 -3.67 7.11
CA THR A 101 17.94 -3.76 6.99
C THR A 101 18.41 -3.93 5.53
N GLY A 102 17.70 -4.74 4.73
CA GLY A 102 17.96 -4.98 3.31
C GLY A 102 16.95 -4.34 2.35
N PHE A 103 16.26 -3.27 2.76
CA PHE A 103 15.35 -2.52 1.90
C PHE A 103 16.13 -1.73 0.82
N ASP A 104 15.60 -1.76 -0.39
CA ASP A 104 16.02 -0.96 -1.54
C ASP A 104 14.74 -0.43 -2.21
N ILE A 105 14.63 0.89 -2.32
CA ILE A 105 13.48 1.58 -2.91
C ILE A 105 13.23 1.15 -4.36
N SER A 106 14.30 0.86 -5.11
CA SER A 106 14.26 0.41 -6.50
C SER A 106 13.42 -0.86 -6.68
N SER A 107 13.41 -1.73 -5.66
CA SER A 107 12.66 -3.00 -5.69
C SER A 107 11.14 -2.82 -5.71
N LEU A 108 10.62 -1.66 -5.28
CA LEU A 108 9.20 -1.32 -5.42
C LEU A 108 8.85 -0.92 -6.87
N PHE A 109 9.77 -0.21 -7.54
CA PHE A 109 9.63 0.16 -8.95
C PHE A 109 9.77 -1.07 -9.85
N GLU A 110 10.77 -1.92 -9.59
CA GLU A 110 10.92 -3.26 -10.21
C GLU A 110 9.64 -4.08 -10.06
N TRP A 111 9.10 -4.15 -8.83
CA TRP A 111 7.85 -4.87 -8.56
C TRP A 111 6.68 -4.34 -9.41
N CYS A 112 6.55 -3.01 -9.53
CA CYS A 112 5.46 -2.40 -10.28
C CYS A 112 5.53 -2.74 -11.77
N ILE A 113 6.69 -2.52 -12.42
CA ILE A 113 6.84 -2.83 -13.85
C ILE A 113 6.79 -4.33 -14.13
N ALA A 114 7.20 -5.18 -13.18
CA ALA A 114 7.17 -6.63 -13.30
C ALA A 114 5.77 -7.25 -13.18
N GLN A 115 4.72 -6.49 -12.84
CA GLN A 115 3.35 -6.99 -12.95
C GLN A 115 2.91 -7.10 -14.42
N TYR A 116 3.44 -6.26 -15.31
CA TYR A 116 2.94 -6.15 -16.68
C TYR A 116 3.48 -7.24 -17.63
N PRO A 117 2.63 -7.79 -18.51
CA PRO A 117 3.06 -8.80 -19.46
C PRO A 117 4.06 -8.22 -20.46
N ARG A 118 5.10 -9.00 -20.78
CA ARG A 118 6.03 -8.72 -21.89
C ARG A 118 5.35 -9.05 -23.22
N THR A 119 4.49 -8.14 -23.66
CA THR A 119 3.71 -8.25 -24.91
C THR A 119 4.60 -8.21 -26.15
N ALA A 120 4.15 -8.82 -27.24
CA ALA A 120 4.84 -8.77 -28.54
C ALA A 120 4.69 -7.41 -29.28
N GLY A 121 4.00 -6.44 -28.67
CA GLY A 121 3.77 -5.10 -29.18
C GLY A 121 3.77 -4.07 -28.06
N ARG A 122 4.03 -2.81 -28.43
CA ARG A 122 4.12 -1.65 -27.53
C ARG A 122 2.73 -1.06 -27.24
N TYR A 123 2.60 -0.41 -26.09
CA TYR A 123 1.38 0.27 -25.65
C TYR A 123 1.21 1.63 -26.34
N GLN A 124 -0.01 2.02 -26.68
CA GLN A 124 -0.31 3.34 -27.27
C GLN A 124 -0.43 4.45 -26.21
N ALA A 125 -0.68 4.07 -24.96
CA ALA A 125 -0.63 4.95 -23.81
C ALA A 125 0.00 4.24 -22.61
N ILE A 126 0.58 5.01 -21.69
CA ILE A 126 0.95 4.55 -20.35
C ILE A 126 0.29 5.51 -19.37
N VAL A 127 -0.43 4.98 -18.38
CA VAL A 127 -1.07 5.80 -17.33
C VAL A 127 -0.12 5.89 -16.15
N ILE A 128 0.04 7.08 -15.56
CA ILE A 128 0.96 7.33 -14.45
C ILE A 128 0.36 8.38 -13.52
N GLY A 129 0.53 8.24 -12.21
CA GLY A 129 0.01 9.21 -11.25
C GLY A 129 -0.72 8.57 -10.07
N SER A 130 -1.69 9.31 -9.54
CA SER A 130 -2.56 8.88 -8.44
C SER A 130 -3.41 7.64 -8.80
N PRO A 131 -3.52 6.65 -7.91
CA PRO A 131 -4.44 5.54 -8.10
C PRO A 131 -5.88 5.93 -7.72
N ASN A 132 -6.88 5.50 -8.49
CA ASN A 132 -8.26 5.28 -8.01
C ASN A 132 -8.99 4.27 -8.91
N GLY A 133 -10.25 3.93 -8.58
CA GLY A 133 -11.05 2.98 -9.35
C GLY A 133 -11.37 3.44 -10.78
N ALA A 134 -11.54 4.75 -11.02
CA ALA A 134 -11.78 5.29 -12.35
C ALA A 134 -10.51 5.20 -13.23
N VAL A 135 -9.34 5.47 -12.65
CA VAL A 135 -8.03 5.33 -13.28
C VAL A 135 -7.76 3.88 -13.69
N ALA A 136 -8.09 2.90 -12.82
CA ALA A 136 -8.04 1.49 -13.18
C ALA A 136 -8.90 1.17 -14.42
N HIS A 137 -10.17 1.63 -14.43
CA HIS A 137 -11.05 1.44 -15.56
C HIS A 137 -10.54 2.11 -16.85
N ILE A 138 -9.98 3.31 -16.77
CA ILE A 138 -9.40 4.03 -17.92
C ILE A 138 -8.17 3.29 -18.46
N ALA A 139 -7.24 2.90 -17.59
CA ALA A 139 -6.05 2.14 -17.99
C ALA A 139 -6.41 0.81 -18.67
N CYS A 140 -7.37 0.06 -18.10
CA CYS A 140 -7.90 -1.16 -18.71
C CYS A 140 -8.55 -0.92 -20.08
N LEU A 141 -9.35 0.15 -20.24
CA LEU A 141 -10.02 0.48 -21.50
C LEU A 141 -9.05 0.96 -22.60
N LEU A 142 -7.94 1.60 -22.22
CA LEU A 142 -6.87 2.00 -23.12
C LEU A 142 -5.92 0.85 -23.48
N HIS A 143 -6.05 -0.32 -22.82
CA HIS A 143 -5.04 -1.36 -22.78
C HIS A 143 -3.63 -0.82 -22.42
N ALA A 144 -3.58 0.08 -21.44
CA ALA A 144 -2.39 0.77 -20.97
C ALA A 144 -1.98 0.27 -19.58
N PRO A 145 -0.68 0.09 -19.29
CA PRO A 145 -0.21 -0.18 -17.93
C PRO A 145 -0.34 1.07 -17.05
N PHE A 146 -0.46 0.87 -15.74
CA PHE A 146 -0.50 1.92 -14.73
C PHE A 146 0.79 1.95 -13.88
N LEU A 147 1.40 3.12 -13.74
CA LEU A 147 2.58 3.35 -12.91
C LEU A 147 2.19 4.23 -11.71
N THR A 148 2.29 3.67 -10.51
CA THR A 148 1.84 4.34 -9.27
C THR A 148 2.81 5.41 -8.78
N THR A 149 2.30 6.55 -8.31
CA THR A 149 3.04 7.59 -7.56
C THR A 149 3.39 7.20 -6.13
N SER A 150 2.85 6.10 -5.61
CA SER A 150 3.00 5.76 -4.21
C SER A 150 2.90 4.27 -3.91
N PHE A 151 3.57 3.88 -2.81
CA PHE A 151 3.57 2.52 -2.28
C PHE A 151 3.32 2.55 -0.77
N ALA A 152 2.25 1.92 -0.30
CA ALA A 152 2.06 1.70 1.13
C ALA A 152 2.88 0.50 1.61
N LEU A 153 3.63 0.68 2.70
CA LEU A 153 4.33 -0.37 3.43
C LEU A 153 3.74 -0.51 4.84
N ALA A 154 3.40 -1.72 5.24
CA ALA A 154 2.96 -2.04 6.60
C ALA A 154 4.13 -2.64 7.39
N ILE A 155 4.71 -1.88 8.32
CA ILE A 155 5.85 -2.32 9.13
C ILE A 155 5.40 -2.58 10.56
N ARG A 156 5.72 -3.77 11.09
CA ARG A 156 5.18 -4.28 12.36
C ARG A 156 5.99 -3.83 13.57
N HIS A 157 5.29 -3.25 14.55
CA HIS A 157 5.80 -2.88 15.87
C HIS A 157 5.23 -3.81 16.97
N PRO A 158 5.77 -3.78 18.21
CA PRO A 158 5.07 -4.34 19.37
C PRO A 158 3.69 -3.67 19.54
N PRO A 159 2.65 -4.34 20.07
CA PRO A 159 1.31 -3.77 20.07
C PRO A 159 1.21 -2.42 20.81
N ILE A 160 0.70 -1.41 20.11
CA ILE A 160 0.44 -0.05 20.62
C ILE A 160 -1.08 0.09 20.86
N ASP A 161 -1.51 0.92 21.81
CA ASP A 161 -2.94 1.24 21.94
C ASP A 161 -3.37 2.13 20.76
N PRO A 162 -4.42 1.82 20.00
CA PRO A 162 -4.88 2.68 18.91
C PRO A 162 -5.24 4.12 19.31
N ASP A 163 -5.35 4.46 20.59
CA ASP A 163 -5.50 5.85 21.06
C ASP A 163 -4.17 6.55 21.48
N ASP A 164 -3.03 5.86 21.43
CA ASP A 164 -1.69 6.36 21.80
C ASP A 164 -0.93 6.86 20.55
N ILE A 165 -1.27 8.08 20.12
CA ILE A 165 -0.64 8.73 18.95
C ILE A 165 0.86 9.01 19.18
N ASP A 166 1.28 9.36 20.39
CA ASP A 166 2.70 9.61 20.71
C ASP A 166 3.56 8.37 20.46
N ALA A 167 3.12 7.20 20.93
CA ALA A 167 3.81 5.94 20.68
C ALA A 167 3.80 5.55 19.20
N TYR A 168 2.68 5.74 18.50
CA TYR A 168 2.56 5.45 17.07
C TYR A 168 3.51 6.32 16.23
N ALA A 169 3.51 7.63 16.47
CA ALA A 169 4.36 8.61 15.80
C ALA A 169 5.85 8.38 16.08
N ALA A 170 6.22 8.03 17.32
CA ALA A 170 7.59 7.70 17.69
C ALA A 170 8.10 6.42 16.99
N ALA A 171 7.23 5.42 16.80
CA ALA A 171 7.54 4.24 16.01
C ALA A 171 7.67 4.58 14.52
N GLY A 172 6.68 5.25 13.94
CA GLY A 172 6.63 5.64 12.53
C GLY A 172 7.81 6.51 12.10
N GLY A 173 8.12 7.57 12.88
CA GLY A 173 9.22 8.48 12.58
C GLY A 173 10.59 7.81 12.55
N LYS A 174 10.85 6.83 13.42
CA LYS A 174 12.06 5.99 13.37
C LYS A 174 12.14 5.19 12.07
N LEU A 175 11.05 4.54 11.69
CA LEU A 175 10.98 3.68 10.51
C LEU A 175 11.08 4.49 9.21
N ALA A 176 10.43 5.65 9.15
CA ALA A 176 10.53 6.61 8.06
C ALA A 176 11.97 7.12 7.89
N ALA A 177 12.67 7.42 8.98
CA ALA A 177 14.08 7.81 8.94
C ALA A 177 14.99 6.71 8.36
N GLU A 178 14.81 5.44 8.77
CA GLU A 178 15.56 4.31 8.19
C GLU A 178 15.26 4.10 6.69
N ILE A 179 14.01 4.29 6.27
CA ILE A 179 13.60 4.22 4.85
C ILE A 179 14.24 5.35 4.04
N LEU A 180 14.23 6.57 4.54
CA LEU A 180 14.82 7.74 3.86
C LEU A 180 16.35 7.62 3.78
N GLU A 181 17.02 7.18 4.84
CA GLU A 181 18.47 6.91 4.84
C GLU A 181 18.85 5.87 3.76
N LYS A 182 18.08 4.77 3.66
CA LYS A 182 18.33 3.70 2.66
C LYS A 182 17.96 4.09 1.24
N SER A 183 16.99 4.97 1.07
CA SER A 183 16.62 5.55 -0.24
C SER A 183 17.65 6.62 -0.67
N GLY A 184 18.36 7.21 0.28
CA GLY A 184 19.49 8.11 0.04
C GLY A 184 19.09 9.36 -0.75
N ALA A 185 19.71 9.53 -1.92
CA ALA A 185 19.42 10.64 -2.83
C ALA A 185 18.11 10.45 -3.62
N SER A 186 17.41 9.32 -3.50
CA SER A 186 16.10 9.16 -4.12
C SER A 186 15.10 10.18 -3.55
N SER A 187 14.50 10.88 -4.49
CA SER A 187 13.42 11.85 -4.41
C SER A 187 12.10 11.17 -4.03
N ILE A 188 12.02 10.75 -2.77
CA ILE A 188 10.77 10.31 -2.12
C ILE A 188 10.50 11.15 -0.87
N GLU A 189 9.24 11.18 -0.46
CA GLU A 189 8.84 11.50 0.93
C GLU A 189 8.15 10.28 1.55
N VAL A 190 8.15 10.21 2.89
CA VAL A 190 7.45 9.19 3.66
C VAL A 190 6.36 9.86 4.48
N ILE A 191 5.12 9.38 4.34
CA ILE A 191 3.99 9.79 5.15
C ILE A 191 3.54 8.57 5.96
N ASP A 192 3.78 8.57 7.27
CA ASP A 192 3.13 7.61 8.18
C ASP A 192 1.65 7.98 8.30
N HIS A 193 0.76 7.00 8.18
CA HIS A 193 -0.67 7.22 8.16
C HIS A 193 -1.36 6.53 9.33
N TYR A 194 -1.95 7.33 10.20
CA TYR A 194 -2.57 6.92 11.44
C TYR A 194 -4.08 7.22 11.39
N ASP A 195 -4.90 6.22 11.03
CA ASP A 195 -6.36 6.31 11.14
C ASP A 195 -6.89 5.45 12.32
N PRO A 196 -7.04 6.04 13.53
CA PRO A 196 -7.56 5.34 14.70
C PRO A 196 -9.07 5.11 14.69
N ILE A 197 -9.77 5.48 13.60
CA ILE A 197 -11.21 5.27 13.39
C ILE A 197 -11.44 4.14 12.39
N HIS A 198 -10.94 4.27 11.15
CA HIS A 198 -11.13 3.28 10.09
C HIS A 198 -10.16 2.09 10.23
N ASP A 199 -8.87 2.38 10.43
CA ASP A 199 -7.80 1.38 10.52
C ASP A 199 -7.45 0.99 11.97
N ARG A 200 -8.34 1.28 12.92
CA ARG A 200 -8.16 1.01 14.36
C ARG A 200 -7.62 -0.41 14.70
N PRO A 201 -8.07 -1.53 14.10
CA PRO A 201 -7.51 -2.84 14.42
C PRO A 201 -6.15 -3.12 13.74
N LEU A 202 -5.74 -2.29 12.78
CA LEU A 202 -4.49 -2.38 12.03
C LEU A 202 -3.38 -1.54 12.68
N VAL A 203 -3.65 -0.27 13.00
CA VAL A 203 -2.69 0.66 13.67
C VAL A 203 -2.22 0.15 15.05
N LYS A 204 -2.96 -0.79 15.64
CA LYS A 204 -2.57 -1.56 16.84
C LYS A 204 -1.27 -2.34 16.65
N TYR A 205 -0.91 -2.71 15.41
CA TYR A 205 0.16 -3.66 15.10
C TYR A 205 1.15 -3.19 14.02
N VAL A 206 0.77 -2.24 13.14
CA VAL A 206 1.63 -1.73 12.07
C VAL A 206 1.58 -0.20 11.90
N ASN A 207 2.75 0.39 11.61
CA ASN A 207 2.83 1.71 10.98
C ASN A 207 2.55 1.56 9.47
N PHE A 208 1.73 2.44 8.91
CA PHE A 208 1.42 2.48 7.48
C PHE A 208 2.19 3.60 6.80
N LEU A 209 3.42 3.27 6.40
CA LEU A 209 4.33 4.20 5.75
C LEU A 209 4.00 4.24 4.26
N ARG A 210 3.29 5.27 3.81
CA ARG A 210 3.08 5.54 2.39
C ARG A 210 4.27 6.33 1.85
N LEU A 211 5.04 5.69 0.98
CA LEU A 211 6.17 6.30 0.27
C LEU A 211 5.60 6.97 -0.98
N LYS A 212 5.68 8.30 -1.07
CA LYS A 212 5.33 9.07 -2.27
C LYS A 212 6.60 9.35 -3.08
N LEU A 213 6.49 9.26 -4.41
CA LEU A 213 7.55 9.65 -5.32
C LEU A 213 7.48 11.17 -5.56
N LEU A 214 8.62 11.85 -5.56
CA LEU A 214 8.77 13.28 -5.86
C LEU A 214 9.40 13.50 -7.25
N GLU A 215 10.04 12.49 -7.83
CA GLU A 215 10.46 12.49 -9.24
C GLU A 215 10.13 11.13 -9.90
N LEU A 216 10.04 11.12 -11.23
CA LEU A 216 9.92 9.92 -12.04
C LEU A 216 11.18 9.04 -11.91
N PRO A 217 11.10 7.78 -11.43
CA PRO A 217 12.29 6.95 -11.31
C PRO A 217 12.80 6.44 -12.66
N ALA A 218 14.12 6.30 -12.83
CA ALA A 218 14.76 5.73 -14.02
C ALA A 218 14.26 4.33 -14.42
N VAL A 219 13.70 3.56 -13.48
CA VAL A 219 13.04 2.26 -13.75
C VAL A 219 11.73 2.45 -14.53
N TYR A 220 10.98 3.51 -14.24
CA TYR A 220 9.78 3.90 -14.99
C TYR A 220 10.15 4.58 -16.31
N GLU A 221 11.16 5.46 -16.34
CA GLU A 221 11.69 6.05 -17.59
C GLU A 221 12.04 4.97 -18.62
N GLY A 222 12.88 4.01 -18.22
CA GLY A 222 13.29 2.89 -19.08
C GLY A 222 12.11 2.04 -19.54
N PHE A 223 11.16 1.74 -18.65
CA PHE A 223 9.93 1.04 -19.01
C PHE A 223 9.11 1.82 -20.05
N ILE A 224 8.98 3.15 -19.92
CA ILE A 224 8.26 3.99 -20.88
C ILE A 224 8.96 3.97 -22.25
N LEU A 225 10.28 4.21 -22.32
CA LEU A 225 11.03 4.25 -23.58
C LEU A 225 11.06 2.89 -24.32
N GLU A 226 11.10 1.79 -23.57
CA GLU A 226 11.04 0.43 -24.11
C GLU A 226 9.64 0.04 -24.61
N ASN A 227 8.58 0.43 -23.89
CA ASN A 227 7.23 -0.14 -24.07
C ASN A 227 6.20 0.84 -24.66
N LEU A 228 6.46 2.14 -24.76
CA LEU A 228 5.57 3.11 -25.42
C LEU A 228 5.76 3.11 -26.95
N ALA A 229 4.67 3.04 -27.69
CA ALA A 229 4.68 3.02 -29.15
C ALA A 229 5.14 4.38 -29.73
N PRO A 230 5.74 4.42 -30.95
CA PRO A 230 6.04 5.68 -31.62
C PRO A 230 4.75 6.47 -31.89
N GLY A 231 4.63 7.67 -31.31
CA GLY A 231 3.40 8.47 -31.32
C GLY A 231 2.36 8.07 -30.27
N GLY A 232 2.74 7.25 -29.29
CA GLY A 232 1.96 7.04 -28.07
C GLY A 232 2.16 8.16 -27.05
N MET A 233 1.33 8.16 -26.00
CA MET A 233 1.24 9.23 -24.99
C MET A 233 1.38 8.75 -23.55
N ILE A 234 1.72 9.66 -22.65
CA ILE A 234 1.60 9.48 -21.20
C ILE A 234 0.27 10.10 -20.75
N VAL A 235 -0.52 9.37 -19.96
CA VAL A 235 -1.72 9.90 -19.29
C VAL A 235 -1.36 10.15 -17.83
N LEU A 236 -1.07 11.42 -17.50
CA LEU A 236 -0.69 11.86 -16.15
C LEU A 236 -1.94 12.10 -15.31
N VAL A 237 -2.04 11.46 -14.15
CA VAL A 237 -3.18 11.51 -13.24
C VAL A 237 -2.81 12.33 -12.01
N ASP A 238 -3.22 13.59 -11.98
CA ASP A 238 -2.89 14.56 -10.92
C ASP A 238 -4.10 14.82 -10.02
N CYS A 239 -4.24 13.98 -8.99
CA CYS A 239 -5.18 14.24 -7.90
C CYS A 239 -4.59 15.30 -6.96
N THR A 240 -5.20 16.47 -6.88
CA THR A 240 -4.72 17.57 -6.04
C THR A 240 -5.24 17.50 -4.59
N TYR A 241 -5.83 16.37 -4.18
CA TYR A 241 -6.47 16.23 -2.86
C TYR A 241 -5.47 16.44 -1.72
N SER A 242 -5.85 17.28 -0.76
CA SER A 242 -5.02 17.71 0.36
C SER A 242 -5.52 17.21 1.71
N TRP A 243 -4.61 17.19 2.70
CA TRP A 243 -4.89 16.88 4.10
C TRP A 243 -3.87 17.55 5.03
N LEU A 244 -4.21 17.70 6.32
CA LEU A 244 -3.31 18.27 7.33
C LEU A 244 -2.32 17.20 7.83
N GLN A 245 -1.02 17.49 7.70
CA GLN A 245 0.06 16.57 8.06
C GLN A 245 1.05 17.23 9.02
N TYR A 246 1.50 16.47 10.03
CA TYR A 246 2.55 16.89 10.94
C TYR A 246 3.93 16.68 10.30
N THR A 247 4.77 17.71 10.33
CA THR A 247 6.16 17.62 9.87
C THR A 247 7.03 17.02 10.98
N VAL A 248 7.33 15.71 10.87
CA VAL A 248 8.10 14.95 11.86
C VAL A 248 9.60 14.86 11.52
N GLY A 249 9.99 15.19 10.28
CA GLY A 249 11.38 15.27 9.83
C GLY A 249 11.53 15.78 8.40
N GLU A 250 12.76 15.84 7.90
CA GLU A 250 13.01 16.17 6.49
C GLU A 250 12.40 15.10 5.58
N ARG A 251 11.46 15.50 4.69
CA ARG A 251 10.69 14.61 3.81
C ARG A 251 9.95 13.48 4.57
N SER A 252 9.61 13.72 5.84
CA SER A 252 8.99 12.75 6.74
C SER A 252 7.82 13.38 7.48
N TYR A 253 6.63 12.83 7.28
CA TYR A 253 5.36 13.39 7.72
C TYR A 253 4.49 12.35 8.43
N LEU A 254 3.57 12.81 9.29
CA LEU A 254 2.52 12.00 9.90
C LEU A 254 1.16 12.56 9.52
N GLN A 255 0.31 11.74 8.91
CA GLN A 255 -1.08 12.06 8.61
C GLN A 255 -2.01 11.41 9.64
N VAL A 256 -2.88 12.20 10.26
CA VAL A 256 -3.92 11.72 11.17
C VAL A 256 -5.24 11.63 10.40
N GLY A 257 -5.78 10.43 10.26
CA GLY A 257 -6.97 10.15 9.45
C GLY A 257 -6.74 10.22 7.94
N GLY A 258 -7.82 10.13 7.18
CA GLY A 258 -7.83 10.26 5.72
C GLY A 258 -9.23 10.44 5.15
N LEU A 259 -9.36 10.30 3.83
CA LEU A 259 -10.60 10.51 3.07
C LEU A 259 -11.80 9.77 3.71
N GLY A 260 -12.76 10.52 4.24
CA GLY A 260 -13.93 9.97 4.92
C GLY A 260 -15.00 11.00 5.23
N ALA A 261 -15.82 10.71 6.25
CA ALA A 261 -16.89 11.58 6.72
C ALA A 261 -16.51 12.44 7.95
N VAL A 262 -15.25 12.36 8.39
CA VAL A 262 -14.67 13.09 9.52
C VAL A 262 -13.62 14.06 8.96
N SER A 263 -13.60 15.31 9.41
CA SER A 263 -12.65 16.32 8.91
C SER A 263 -11.25 16.17 9.55
N PRO A 264 -10.18 16.72 8.93
CA PRO A 264 -8.85 16.76 9.54
C PRO A 264 -8.87 17.40 10.94
N GLU A 265 -9.65 18.47 11.12
CA GLU A 265 -9.81 19.16 12.40
C GLU A 265 -10.51 18.28 13.45
N GLU A 266 -11.57 17.56 13.07
CA GLU A 266 -12.28 16.63 13.96
C GLU A 266 -11.41 15.44 14.41
N TYR A 267 -10.48 14.98 13.57
CA TYR A 267 -9.44 14.03 14.00
C TYR A 267 -8.50 14.68 15.03
N LEU A 268 -7.99 15.88 14.74
CA LEU A 268 -7.00 16.56 15.58
C LEU A 268 -7.58 17.07 16.92
N GLU A 269 -8.90 17.28 17.06
CA GLU A 269 -9.53 17.55 18.37
C GLU A 269 -9.22 16.46 19.42
N ARG A 270 -9.01 15.21 18.98
CA ARG A 270 -8.70 14.05 19.85
C ARG A 270 -7.27 13.53 19.70
N TYR A 271 -6.70 13.59 18.50
CA TYR A 271 -5.44 12.95 18.15
C TYR A 271 -4.43 13.97 17.64
N ASN A 272 -4.05 14.93 18.49
CA ASN A 272 -3.06 15.97 18.19
C ASN A 272 -1.69 15.66 18.81
N LEU A 273 -0.66 16.28 18.22
CA LEU A 273 0.70 16.40 18.71
C LEU A 273 1.11 17.89 18.74
N ASP A 274 2.03 18.25 19.63
CA ASP A 274 2.65 19.59 19.69
C ASP A 274 3.79 19.70 18.65
N LEU A 275 3.42 19.67 17.36
CA LEU A 275 4.32 19.67 16.21
C LEU A 275 3.84 20.63 15.10
N PRO A 276 4.74 21.08 14.20
CA PRO A 276 4.34 21.87 13.04
C PRO A 276 3.37 21.10 12.15
N LEU A 277 2.29 21.76 11.72
CA LEU A 277 1.22 21.19 10.91
C LEU A 277 1.13 21.97 9.58
N GLU A 278 1.12 21.25 8.47
CA GLU A 278 1.10 21.78 7.10
C GLU A 278 -0.05 21.16 6.30
N GLU A 279 -0.67 21.91 5.38
CA GLU A 279 -1.55 21.32 4.37
C GLU A 279 -0.68 20.76 3.24
N ARG A 280 -0.75 19.44 3.02
CA ARG A 280 0.04 18.70 2.02
C ARG A 280 -0.86 17.80 1.18
N ARG A 281 -0.30 17.19 0.13
CA ARG A 281 -1.01 16.16 -0.66
C ARG A 281 -1.34 14.96 0.22
N GLU A 282 -2.59 14.49 0.16
CA GLU A 282 -3.06 13.41 1.01
C GLU A 282 -2.29 12.11 0.72
N SER A 283 -1.94 11.39 1.80
CA SER A 283 -1.05 10.22 1.85
C SER A 283 -1.36 9.11 0.83
N GLU A 284 -2.62 8.82 0.53
CA GLU A 284 -3.04 7.80 -0.42
C GLU A 284 -3.27 8.41 -1.80
N TRP A 285 -4.21 9.36 -1.88
CA TRP A 285 -4.80 9.81 -3.15
C TRP A 285 -4.02 10.93 -3.83
N GLY A 286 -3.35 11.82 -3.09
CA GLY A 286 -2.72 13.03 -3.65
C GLY A 286 -1.48 12.74 -4.51
N CYS A 287 -1.34 13.43 -5.65
CA CYS A 287 -0.14 13.40 -6.49
C CYS A 287 0.82 14.53 -6.08
N PRO A 288 2.08 14.27 -5.70
CA PRO A 288 3.08 15.32 -5.46
C PRO A 288 3.31 16.19 -6.70
N GLU A 289 3.52 17.49 -6.47
CA GLU A 289 3.61 18.47 -7.57
C GLU A 289 4.94 18.37 -8.31
N GLU A 290 6.00 18.02 -7.56
CA GLU A 290 7.33 17.69 -8.04
C GLU A 290 7.29 16.47 -8.98
N PHE A 291 6.54 15.43 -8.61
CA PHE A 291 6.41 14.25 -9.46
C PHE A 291 5.67 14.57 -10.75
N ALA A 292 4.54 15.27 -10.65
CA ALA A 292 3.77 15.72 -11.80
C ALA A 292 4.61 16.63 -12.72
N ALA A 293 5.52 17.44 -12.18
CA ALA A 293 6.51 18.18 -12.96
C ALA A 293 7.50 17.25 -13.67
N SER A 294 8.19 16.37 -12.92
CA SER A 294 9.19 15.46 -13.49
C SER A 294 8.66 14.56 -14.63
N VAL A 295 7.38 14.15 -14.58
CA VAL A 295 6.74 13.39 -15.67
C VAL A 295 6.55 14.25 -16.92
N ARG A 296 6.20 15.54 -16.78
CA ARG A 296 6.11 16.46 -17.92
C ARG A 296 7.50 16.76 -18.48
N ASP A 297 8.48 17.06 -17.62
CA ASP A 297 9.85 17.38 -18.03
C ASP A 297 10.47 16.20 -18.81
N PHE A 298 10.38 14.98 -18.28
CA PHE A 298 10.82 13.76 -18.98
C PHE A 298 10.11 13.55 -20.33
N ALA A 299 8.81 13.82 -20.40
CA ALA A 299 8.04 13.66 -21.63
C ALA A 299 8.44 14.69 -22.70
N ASP A 300 8.61 15.96 -22.32
CA ASP A 300 9.09 17.03 -23.19
C ASP A 300 10.51 16.76 -23.70
N GLU A 301 11.42 16.28 -22.85
CA GLU A 301 12.79 15.88 -23.26
C GLU A 301 12.81 14.74 -24.29
N ASN A 302 11.83 13.83 -24.22
CA ASN A 302 11.72 12.66 -25.11
C ASN A 302 10.73 12.84 -26.27
N GLY A 303 10.05 14.00 -26.36
CA GLY A 303 9.05 14.28 -27.40
C GLY A 303 7.78 13.43 -27.30
N ILE A 304 7.38 13.07 -26.08
CA ILE A 304 6.19 12.26 -25.77
C ILE A 304 5.02 13.18 -25.44
N GLU A 305 3.83 12.92 -26.01
CA GLU A 305 2.62 13.69 -25.68
C GLU A 305 2.12 13.36 -24.26
N VAL A 306 1.78 14.38 -23.46
CA VAL A 306 1.19 14.21 -22.12
C VAL A 306 -0.26 14.68 -22.12
N LEU A 307 -1.17 13.77 -21.73
CA LEU A 307 -2.56 14.09 -21.39
C LEU A 307 -2.70 14.15 -19.87
N GLU A 308 -2.76 15.36 -19.30
CA GLU A 308 -2.96 15.56 -17.86
C GLU A 308 -4.45 15.51 -17.49
N ILE A 309 -4.81 14.58 -16.61
CA ILE A 309 -6.13 14.43 -15.98
C ILE A 309 -6.01 14.94 -14.54
N LYS A 310 -6.27 16.23 -14.35
CA LYS A 310 -6.17 16.92 -13.06
C LYS A 310 -7.53 17.05 -12.36
N TYR A 311 -7.61 16.72 -11.07
CA TYR A 311 -8.87 16.75 -10.31
C TYR A 311 -8.66 16.91 -8.79
N GLU A 312 -9.63 17.48 -8.09
CA GLU A 312 -9.49 17.84 -6.67
C GLU A 312 -9.75 16.70 -5.67
N ARG A 313 -10.52 15.68 -6.05
CA ARG A 313 -10.95 14.57 -5.17
C ARG A 313 -11.06 13.24 -5.94
N PRO A 314 -10.66 12.10 -5.34
CA PRO A 314 -10.58 10.79 -6.00
C PRO A 314 -11.94 10.10 -6.22
#